data_AF-A0A076LEP0-F1
#
_entry.id   AF-A0A076LEP0-F1
#
_cell.length_a   1.000
_cell.length_b   1.000
_cell.length_c   1.000
_cell.angle_alpha   90.00
_cell.angle_beta   90.00
_cell.angle_gamma   90.00
#
_symmetry.space_group_name_H-M   'P 1'
#
loop_
_entity.id
_entity.type
_entity.pdbx_description
1 polymer ?
#
loop_
_entity_poly.entity_id
_entity_poly.type
_entity_poly.pdbx_seq_one_letter_code
_entity_poly.pdbx_strand_id
1 'polypeptide(L)'
;MFVLSSLKMPSVTGSCSHPCGNGLGAVLFGPAVTAVLATITLLFQALLLAHGGITTLGANVFSMGIVGPFVGWIIYKALKGKINSTYAIGLAAIFADWATYVTTSIQLTLAFPGTDPIKTFTAFATVFAVTQIPLAIAEGLLTMVLWDYIKKLRPDILLKLGVIDESEVPNLKVSPSAGGE
;
A
#
# COMPACT_ATOMS: atom_id res chain seq x y z
N MET A 1 -8.69 -3.59 3.81
CA MET A 1 -8.31 -2.23 3.38
C MET A 1 -9.08 -1.18 4.16
N PHE A 2 -10.39 -1.04 3.97
CA PHE A 2 -11.20 -0.06 4.72
C PHE A 2 -11.00 -0.09 6.25
N VAL A 3 -11.11 -1.26 6.89
CA VAL A 3 -10.92 -1.37 8.35
C VAL A 3 -9.49 -1.00 8.78
N LEU A 4 -8.46 -1.45 8.03
CA LEU A 4 -7.07 -1.05 8.28
C LEU A 4 -6.92 0.48 8.18
N SER A 5 -7.51 1.10 7.16
CA SER A 5 -7.54 2.56 6.99
C SER A 5 -8.41 3.29 8.01
N SER A 6 -9.16 2.59 8.87
CA SER A 6 -9.91 3.23 9.96
C SER A 6 -9.16 3.21 11.29
N LEU A 7 -8.08 2.42 11.40
CA LEU A 7 -7.22 2.39 12.58
C LEU A 7 -6.39 3.67 12.64
N LYS A 8 -6.35 4.31 13.82
CA LYS A 8 -5.55 5.53 14.05
C LYS A 8 -4.11 5.12 14.37
N MET A 9 -3.16 5.50 13.51
CA MET A 9 -1.75 5.42 13.84
C MET A 9 -1.29 6.72 14.52
N PRO A 10 -0.48 6.65 15.60
CA PRO A 10 0.15 7.83 16.16
C PRO A 10 1.14 8.42 15.13
N SER A 11 0.85 9.61 14.60
CA SER A 11 1.79 10.34 13.74
C SER A 11 2.67 11.28 14.56
N VAL A 12 3.95 11.36 14.17
CA VAL A 12 4.99 12.20 14.81
C VAL A 12 4.67 13.70 14.72
N THR A 13 3.76 14.12 13.84
CA THR A 13 3.39 15.52 13.62
C THR A 13 2.00 15.92 14.13
N GLY A 14 1.39 15.11 15.01
CA GLY A 14 0.08 15.43 15.62
C GLY A 14 -1.15 15.22 14.72
N SER A 15 -0.98 14.65 13.51
CA SER A 15 -2.09 14.22 12.66
C SER A 15 -2.49 12.77 12.95
N CYS A 16 -3.78 12.43 12.83
CA CYS A 16 -4.19 11.03 12.78
C CYS A 16 -4.02 10.54 11.34
N SER A 17 -3.03 9.68 11.10
CA SER A 17 -2.87 9.06 9.79
C SER A 17 -3.48 7.66 9.78
N HIS A 18 -3.99 7.29 8.61
CA HIS A 18 -4.72 6.06 8.36
C HIS A 18 -3.92 5.19 7.40
N PRO A 19 -3.52 3.96 7.79
CA PRO A 19 -2.72 3.12 6.92
C PRO A 19 -3.55 2.70 5.70
N CYS A 20 -3.05 2.94 4.50
CA CYS A 20 -3.77 2.65 3.27
C CYS A 20 -3.83 1.14 3.02
N GLY A 21 -2.79 0.39 3.41
CA GLY A 21 -2.72 -1.06 3.23
C GLY A 21 -2.67 -1.49 1.76
N ASN A 22 -2.37 -0.55 0.87
CA ASN A 22 -2.38 -0.72 -0.59
C ASN A 22 -1.22 -1.60 -1.05
N GLY A 23 -0.02 -1.41 -0.50
CA GLY A 23 1.13 -2.29 -0.75
C GLY A 23 0.87 -3.73 -0.28
N LEU A 24 0.28 -3.90 0.90
CA LEU A 24 -0.05 -5.23 1.44
C LEU A 24 -1.10 -5.95 0.59
N GLY A 25 -2.17 -5.25 0.19
CA GLY A 25 -3.19 -5.83 -0.70
C GLY A 25 -2.62 -6.23 -2.06
N ALA A 26 -1.75 -5.38 -2.63
CA ALA A 26 -1.13 -5.64 -3.92
C ALA A 26 -0.25 -6.90 -3.91
N VAL A 27 0.47 -7.14 -2.82
CA VAL A 27 1.30 -8.34 -2.68
C VAL A 27 0.45 -9.59 -2.45
N LEU A 28 -0.60 -9.51 -1.63
CA LEU A 28 -1.44 -10.67 -1.32
C LEU A 28 -2.36 -11.10 -2.48
N PHE A 29 -2.93 -10.13 -3.21
CA PHE A 29 -4.00 -10.38 -4.18
C PHE A 29 -3.66 -9.95 -5.61
N GLY A 30 -2.53 -9.28 -5.81
CA GLY A 30 -2.16 -8.67 -7.08
C GLY A 30 -2.81 -7.30 -7.31
N PRO A 31 -2.26 -6.50 -8.25
CA PRO A 31 -2.67 -5.11 -8.46
C PRO A 31 -4.11 -4.97 -8.99
N ALA A 32 -4.57 -5.89 -9.85
CA ALA A 32 -5.91 -5.81 -10.43
C ALA A 32 -7.03 -5.96 -9.38
N VAL A 33 -6.92 -6.98 -8.52
CA VAL A 33 -7.88 -7.19 -7.42
C VAL A 33 -7.79 -6.04 -6.43
N THR A 34 -6.58 -5.59 -6.13
CA THR A 34 -6.34 -4.45 -5.23
C THR A 34 -6.99 -3.17 -5.73
N ALA A 35 -6.98 -2.88 -7.04
CA ALA A 35 -7.65 -1.71 -7.59
C ALA A 35 -9.16 -1.71 -7.36
N VAL A 36 -9.81 -2.87 -7.48
CA VAL A 36 -11.25 -3.02 -7.20
C VAL A 36 -11.51 -2.81 -5.70
N LEU A 37 -10.74 -3.45 -4.83
CA LEU A 37 -10.86 -3.32 -3.37
C LEU A 37 -10.59 -1.89 -2.90
N ALA A 38 -9.61 -1.22 -3.50
CA ALA A 38 -9.28 0.17 -3.22
C ALA A 38 -10.41 1.10 -3.67
N THR A 39 -11.04 0.85 -4.81
CA THR A 39 -12.20 1.63 -5.28
C THR A 39 -13.35 1.56 -4.28
N ILE A 40 -13.70 0.35 -3.82
CA ILE A 40 -14.74 0.16 -2.80
C ILE A 40 -14.35 0.86 -1.49
N THR A 41 -13.08 0.73 -1.09
CA THR A 41 -12.56 1.36 0.13
C THR A 41 -12.65 2.90 0.06
N LEU A 42 -12.21 3.50 -1.04
CA LEU A 42 -12.24 4.94 -1.27
C LEU A 42 -13.68 5.46 -1.37
N LEU A 43 -14.60 4.68 -1.95
CA LEU A 43 -16.02 5.02 -1.95
C LEU A 43 -16.58 5.10 -0.53
N PHE A 44 -16.26 4.12 0.33
CA PHE A 44 -16.66 4.19 1.74
C PHE A 44 -15.97 5.31 2.51
N GLN A 45 -14.71 5.63 2.22
CA GLN A 45 -14.04 6.78 2.82
C GLN A 45 -14.74 8.11 2.45
N ALA A 46 -15.12 8.27 1.19
CA ALA A 46 -15.84 9.45 0.72
C ALA A 46 -17.24 9.57 1.36
N LEU A 47 -17.97 8.46 1.50
CA LEU A 47 -19.36 8.46 1.99
C LEU A 47 -19.48 8.44 3.51
N LEU A 48 -18.65 7.65 4.22
CA LEU A 48 -18.81 7.38 5.65
C LEU A 48 -17.85 8.18 6.53
N LEU A 49 -16.66 8.49 6.03
CA LEU A 49 -15.62 9.19 6.79
C LEU A 49 -15.46 10.65 6.37
N ALA A 50 -16.23 11.10 5.38
CA ALA A 50 -16.07 12.41 4.74
C ALA A 50 -14.60 12.70 4.35
N HIS A 51 -13.86 11.64 4.00
CA HIS A 51 -12.45 11.69 3.64
C HIS A 51 -12.30 11.45 2.15
N GLY A 52 -11.90 12.50 1.42
CA GLY A 52 -11.95 12.52 -0.05
C GLY A 52 -13.28 13.07 -0.58
N GLY A 53 -13.61 12.79 -1.83
CA GLY A 53 -14.85 13.24 -2.46
C GLY A 53 -15.25 12.39 -3.66
N ILE A 54 -16.55 12.39 -3.99
CA ILE A 54 -17.08 11.62 -5.14
C ILE A 54 -16.52 12.13 -6.46
N THR A 55 -16.31 13.44 -6.59
CA THR A 55 -15.72 14.07 -7.78
C THR A 55 -14.22 13.78 -7.90
N THR A 56 -13.52 13.57 -6.77
CA THR A 56 -12.09 13.23 -6.74
C THR A 56 -11.84 11.72 -6.68
N LEU A 57 -12.90 10.90 -6.61
CA LEU A 57 -12.81 9.45 -6.47
C LEU A 57 -11.97 8.82 -7.59
N GLY A 58 -12.18 9.23 -8.85
CA GLY A 58 -11.42 8.70 -9.98
C GLY A 58 -9.91 9.00 -9.88
N ALA A 59 -9.55 10.21 -9.48
CA ALA A 59 -8.15 10.60 -9.27
C ALA A 59 -7.52 9.78 -8.12
N ASN A 60 -8.23 9.63 -7.00
CA ASN A 60 -7.78 8.86 -5.85
C ASN A 60 -7.65 7.36 -6.18
N VAL A 61 -8.60 6.78 -6.92
CA VAL A 61 -8.52 5.39 -7.38
C VAL A 61 -7.30 5.19 -8.26
N PHE A 62 -7.01 6.14 -9.16
CA PHE A 62 -5.85 6.04 -10.02
C PHE A 62 -4.53 6.10 -9.24
N SER A 63 -4.36 7.05 -8.33
CA SER A 63 -3.12 7.15 -7.56
C SER A 63 -2.99 6.03 -6.52
N MET A 64 -3.98 5.90 -5.62
CA MET A 64 -3.95 4.99 -4.47
C MET A 64 -4.35 3.55 -4.81
N GLY A 65 -5.29 3.36 -5.73
CA GLY A 65 -5.80 2.03 -6.08
C GLY A 65 -5.04 1.34 -7.21
N ILE A 66 -4.36 2.10 -8.08
CA ILE A 66 -3.70 1.56 -9.26
C ILE A 66 -2.19 1.79 -9.18
N VAL A 67 -1.73 3.05 -9.23
CA VAL A 67 -0.29 3.33 -9.36
C VAL A 67 0.50 2.87 -8.13
N GLY A 68 0.06 3.22 -6.92
CA GLY A 68 0.71 2.78 -5.68
C GLY A 68 0.82 1.25 -5.58
N PRO A 69 -0.30 0.50 -5.59
CA PRO A 69 -0.32 -0.96 -5.62
C PRO A 69 0.56 -1.58 -6.70
N PHE A 70 0.54 -1.03 -7.91
CA PHE A 70 1.34 -1.54 -9.01
C PHE A 70 2.83 -1.39 -8.75
N VAL A 71 3.28 -0.23 -8.28
CA VAL A 71 4.68 0.01 -7.91
C VAL A 71 5.09 -0.88 -6.74
N GLY A 72 4.29 -0.96 -5.68
CA GLY A 72 4.55 -1.83 -4.53
C GLY A 72 4.68 -3.30 -4.93
N TRP A 73 3.81 -3.78 -5.82
CA TRP A 73 3.88 -5.13 -6.34
C TRP A 73 5.14 -5.41 -7.15
N ILE A 74 5.59 -4.46 -8.00
CA ILE A 74 6.86 -4.57 -8.73
C ILE A 74 8.03 -4.65 -7.75
N ILE A 75 8.08 -3.75 -6.76
CA ILE A 75 9.14 -3.73 -5.74
C ILE A 75 9.17 -5.06 -4.98
N TYR A 76 8.02 -5.57 -4.55
CA TYR A 76 7.94 -6.85 -3.86
C TYR A 76 8.45 -7.99 -4.74
N LYS A 77 7.98 -8.09 -5.99
CA LYS A 77 8.45 -9.13 -6.93
C LYS A 77 9.94 -9.05 -7.21
N ALA A 78 10.49 -7.84 -7.31
CA ALA A 78 11.91 -7.65 -7.58
C ALA A 78 12.80 -8.09 -6.41
N LEU A 79 12.27 -8.04 -5.18
CA LEU A 79 12.97 -8.35 -3.93
C LEU A 79 12.67 -9.75 -3.38
N LYS A 80 11.53 -10.36 -3.78
CA LYS A 80 11.14 -11.70 -3.36
C LYS A 80 12.25 -12.71 -3.68
N GLY A 81 12.59 -13.55 -2.71
CA GLY A 81 13.65 -14.57 -2.83
C GLY A 81 15.09 -14.03 -2.77
N LYS A 82 15.29 -12.70 -2.73
CA LYS A 82 16.61 -12.06 -2.58
C LYS A 82 16.86 -11.56 -1.17
N ILE A 83 15.80 -11.14 -0.48
CA ILE A 83 15.82 -10.68 0.92
C ILE A 83 14.67 -11.31 1.68
N ASN A 84 14.67 -11.20 3.01
CA ASN A 84 13.56 -11.64 3.86
C ASN A 84 12.26 -10.96 3.42
N SER A 85 11.17 -11.73 3.27
CA SER A 85 9.87 -11.23 2.83
C SER A 85 9.33 -10.07 3.67
N THR A 86 9.69 -9.99 4.96
CA THR A 86 9.32 -8.89 5.86
C THR A 86 9.91 -7.56 5.38
N TYR A 87 11.20 -7.53 5.03
CA TYR A 87 11.80 -6.30 4.51
C TYR A 87 11.29 -5.99 3.10
N ALA A 88 11.05 -7.02 2.27
CA ALA A 88 10.49 -6.83 0.93
C ALA A 88 9.10 -6.18 0.98
N ILE A 89 8.21 -6.62 1.87
CA ILE A 89 6.86 -6.05 1.99
C ILE A 89 6.88 -4.63 2.57
N GLY A 90 7.76 -4.35 3.53
CA GLY A 90 7.88 -3.00 4.08
C GLY A 90 8.42 -1.99 3.06
N LEU A 91 9.40 -2.39 2.24
CA LEU A 91 9.86 -1.58 1.11
C LEU A 91 8.75 -1.41 0.06
N ALA A 92 8.02 -2.47 -0.26
CA ALA A 92 6.88 -2.41 -1.17
C ALA A 92 5.82 -1.40 -0.72
N ALA A 93 5.50 -1.35 0.58
CA ALA A 93 4.58 -0.36 1.14
C ALA A 93 5.12 1.07 1.01
N ILE A 94 6.38 1.32 1.39
CA ILE A 94 7.00 2.66 1.30
C ILE A 94 6.98 3.18 -0.14
N PHE A 95 7.40 2.36 -1.11
CA PHE A 95 7.44 2.77 -2.51
C PHE A 95 6.05 2.90 -3.13
N ALA A 96 5.06 2.12 -2.68
CA ALA A 96 3.66 2.28 -3.09
C ALA A 96 3.11 3.63 -2.64
N ASP A 97 3.40 4.05 -1.41
CA ASP A 97 2.96 5.34 -0.88
C ASP A 97 3.64 6.49 -1.61
N TRP A 98 4.96 6.44 -1.80
CA TRP A 98 5.67 7.47 -2.56
C TRP A 98 5.15 7.60 -3.99
N ALA A 99 4.91 6.49 -4.69
CA ALA A 99 4.34 6.51 -6.03
C ALA A 99 2.93 7.12 -6.04
N THR A 100 2.12 6.82 -5.03
CA THR A 100 0.79 7.42 -4.84
C THR A 100 0.89 8.94 -4.72
N TYR A 101 1.78 9.45 -3.87
CA TYR A 101 1.90 10.89 -3.64
C TYR A 101 2.52 11.63 -4.81
N VAL A 102 3.51 11.04 -5.49
CA VAL A 102 4.05 11.61 -6.74
C VAL A 102 2.96 11.71 -7.80
N THR A 103 2.16 10.65 -7.98
CA THR A 103 1.02 10.66 -8.91
C THR A 103 -0.01 11.73 -8.53
N THR A 104 -0.29 11.87 -7.23
CA THR A 104 -1.20 12.89 -6.72
C THR A 104 -0.69 14.31 -6.97
N SER A 105 0.61 14.57 -6.79
CA SER A 105 1.24 15.85 -7.16
C SER A 105 1.12 16.15 -8.65
N ILE A 106 1.26 15.14 -9.51
CA ILE A 106 1.04 15.30 -10.96
C ILE A 106 -0.42 15.65 -11.24
N GLN A 107 -1.38 14.90 -10.66
CA GLN A 107 -2.81 15.15 -10.82
C GLN A 107 -3.20 16.57 -10.37
N LEU A 108 -2.71 17.04 -9.23
CA LEU A 108 -2.96 18.39 -8.74
C LEU A 108 -2.34 19.46 -9.64
N THR A 109 -1.16 19.20 -10.18
CA THR A 109 -0.51 20.11 -11.15
C THR A 109 -1.34 20.27 -12.42
N LEU A 110 -1.94 19.17 -12.90
CA LEU A 110 -2.82 19.19 -14.07
C LEU A 110 -4.17 19.82 -13.77
N ALA A 111 -4.70 19.64 -12.56
CA ALA A 111 -5.98 20.21 -12.14
C ALA A 111 -5.89 21.71 -11.82
N PHE A 112 -4.75 22.16 -11.28
CA PHE A 112 -4.50 23.54 -10.89
C PHE A 112 -3.18 24.04 -11.47
N PRO A 113 -3.09 24.21 -12.80
CA PRO A 113 -1.86 24.62 -13.46
C PRO A 113 -1.50 26.06 -13.05
N GLY A 114 -0.28 26.25 -12.55
CA GLY A 114 0.29 27.58 -12.35
C GLY A 114 0.90 28.14 -13.64
N THR A 115 1.68 29.21 -13.50
CA THR A 115 2.40 29.82 -14.62
C THR A 115 3.50 28.93 -15.20
N ASP A 116 4.04 28.01 -14.40
CA ASP A 116 5.06 27.03 -14.78
C ASP A 116 4.69 25.66 -14.18
N PRO A 117 4.36 24.65 -15.02
CA PRO A 117 3.97 23.32 -14.56
C PRO A 117 5.03 22.65 -13.68
N ILE A 118 6.32 22.88 -13.92
CA ILE A 118 7.39 22.26 -13.14
C ILE A 118 7.44 22.87 -11.74
N LYS A 119 7.27 24.19 -11.63
CA LYS A 119 7.22 24.87 -10.33
C LYS A 119 5.98 24.47 -9.54
N THR A 120 4.83 24.36 -10.20
CA THR A 120 3.58 23.89 -9.56
C THR A 120 3.72 22.46 -9.04
N PHE A 121 4.25 21.54 -9.86
CA PHE A 121 4.53 20.17 -9.43
C PHE A 121 5.48 20.14 -8.23
N THR A 122 6.59 20.88 -8.32
CA THR A 122 7.59 20.94 -7.24
C THR A 122 6.95 21.45 -5.95
N ALA A 123 6.11 22.48 -6.00
CA ALA A 123 5.40 22.99 -4.83
C ALA A 123 4.51 21.92 -4.18
N PHE A 124 3.65 21.23 -4.95
CA PHE A 124 2.79 20.17 -4.42
C PHE A 124 3.60 19.00 -3.88
N ALA A 125 4.64 18.57 -4.60
CA ALA A 125 5.50 17.45 -4.19
C ALA A 125 6.25 17.76 -2.90
N THR A 126 6.80 18.97 -2.73
CA THR A 126 7.50 19.37 -1.50
C THR A 126 6.55 19.45 -0.32
N VAL A 127 5.33 20.00 -0.49
CA VAL A 127 4.32 20.06 0.57
C VAL A 127 3.92 18.67 1.04
N PHE A 128 3.71 17.72 0.12
CA PHE A 128 3.44 16.34 0.50
C PHE A 128 4.66 15.67 1.12
N ALA A 129 5.87 15.85 0.59
CA ALA A 129 7.07 15.19 1.08
C ALA A 129 7.27 15.33 2.60
N VAL A 130 7.00 16.52 3.17
CA VAL A 130 7.13 16.80 4.61
C VAL A 130 6.28 15.87 5.48
N THR A 131 5.08 15.53 5.03
CA THR A 131 4.14 14.70 5.81
C THR A 131 4.15 13.24 5.37
N GLN A 132 4.34 13.00 4.08
CA GLN A 132 4.16 11.69 3.47
C GLN A 132 5.40 10.82 3.53
N ILE A 133 6.61 11.40 3.54
CA ILE A 133 7.83 10.59 3.71
C ILE A 133 7.85 9.94 5.11
N PRO A 134 7.65 10.68 6.23
CA PRO A 134 7.58 10.06 7.54
C PRO A 134 6.44 9.04 7.66
N LEU A 135 5.28 9.35 7.08
CA LEU A 135 4.12 8.48 7.13
C LEU A 135 4.35 7.16 6.38
N ALA A 136 4.91 7.22 5.17
CA ALA A 136 5.23 6.03 4.37
C ALA A 136 6.21 5.10 5.10
N ILE A 137 7.21 5.67 5.79
CA ILE A 137 8.14 4.89 6.61
C ILE A 137 7.41 4.22 7.78
N ALA A 138 6.55 4.95 8.48
CA ALA A 138 5.75 4.40 9.57
C ALA A 138 4.80 3.28 9.09
N GLU A 139 4.13 3.47 7.95
CA GLU A 139 3.26 2.45 7.34
C GLU A 139 4.07 1.23 6.86
N GLY A 140 5.27 1.45 6.31
CA GLY A 140 6.22 0.38 5.97
C GLY A 140 6.56 -0.47 7.18
N LEU A 141 6.93 0.14 8.31
CA LEU A 141 7.24 -0.56 9.55
C LEU A 141 6.02 -1.29 10.12
N LEU A 142 4.84 -0.67 10.12
CA LEU A 142 3.60 -1.34 10.53
C LEU A 142 3.32 -2.56 9.65
N THR A 143 3.52 -2.43 8.34
CA THR A 143 3.33 -3.52 7.38
C THR A 143 4.29 -4.68 7.65
N MET A 144 5.55 -4.40 7.99
CA MET A 144 6.51 -5.42 8.42
C MET A 144 6.01 -6.18 9.66
N VAL A 145 5.54 -5.46 10.68
CA VAL A 145 5.00 -6.07 11.90
C VAL A 145 3.79 -6.95 11.59
N LEU A 146 2.81 -6.44 10.84
CA LEU A 146 1.63 -7.19 10.42
C LEU A 146 2.00 -8.44 9.63
N TRP A 147 2.97 -8.33 8.71
CA TRP A 147 3.46 -9.44 7.92
C TRP A 147 4.08 -10.54 8.80
N ASP A 148 4.92 -10.17 9.77
CA ASP A 148 5.50 -11.14 10.71
C ASP A 148 4.43 -11.82 11.57
N TYR A 149 3.40 -11.10 12.01
CA TYR A 149 2.28 -11.69 12.72
C TYR A 149 1.50 -12.69 11.85
N ILE A 150 1.23 -12.35 10.58
CA ILE A 150 0.57 -13.26 9.64
C ILE A 150 1.46 -14.48 9.38
N LYS A 151 2.77 -14.30 9.16
CA LYS A 151 3.74 -15.39 9.01
C LYS A 151 3.80 -16.32 10.23
N LYS A 152 3.65 -15.78 11.44
CA LYS A 152 3.64 -16.59 12.67
C LYS A 152 2.32 -17.34 12.87
N LEU A 153 1.19 -16.68 12.60
CA LEU A 153 -0.15 -17.22 12.90
C LEU A 153 -0.68 -18.13 11.80
N ARG A 154 -0.51 -17.74 10.54
CA ARG A 154 -1.09 -18.37 9.34
C ARG A 154 -0.12 -18.37 8.14
N PRO A 155 1.07 -18.97 8.28
CA PRO A 155 2.02 -19.09 7.17
C PRO A 155 1.49 -19.94 6.00
N ASP A 156 0.54 -20.84 6.27
CA ASP A 156 -0.16 -21.65 5.26
C ASP A 156 -0.85 -20.79 4.19
N ILE A 157 -1.43 -19.65 4.59
CA ILE A 157 -2.09 -18.72 3.66
C ILE A 157 -1.05 -18.08 2.73
N LEU A 158 0.07 -17.64 3.29
CA LEU A 158 1.12 -16.95 2.53
C LEU A 158 1.85 -17.89 1.55
N LEU A 159 2.05 -19.15 1.94
CA LEU A 159 2.56 -20.19 1.06
C LEU A 159 1.56 -20.51 -0.07
N LYS A 160 0.27 -20.67 0.26
CA LYS A 160 -0.77 -20.94 -0.74
C LYS A 160 -0.92 -19.80 -1.77
N LEU A 161 -0.73 -18.57 -1.33
CA LEU A 161 -0.71 -17.38 -2.20
C LEU A 161 0.62 -17.24 -2.98
N GLY A 162 1.62 -18.08 -2.69
CA GLY A 162 2.93 -18.03 -3.33
C GLY A 162 3.68 -16.73 -3.06
N VAL A 163 3.41 -16.05 -1.95
CA VAL A 163 4.04 -14.76 -1.62
C VAL A 163 5.30 -14.91 -0.77
N ILE A 164 5.45 -16.01 -0.03
CA ILE A 164 6.68 -16.38 0.69
C ILE A 164 7.19 -17.75 0.21
N ASP A 165 8.46 -18.03 0.48
CA ASP A 165 9.07 -19.33 0.17
C ASP A 165 9.10 -20.24 1.41
N GLU A 166 9.05 -21.57 1.22
CA GLU A 166 9.04 -22.55 2.33
C GLU A 166 10.26 -22.44 3.25
N SER A 167 11.39 -21.97 2.71
CA SER A 167 12.62 -21.70 3.47
C SER A 167 12.43 -20.64 4.56
N GLU A 168 11.42 -19.76 4.45
CA GLU A 168 11.13 -18.75 5.47
C GLU A 168 10.29 -19.30 6.64
N VAL A 169 9.73 -20.51 6.51
CA VAL A 169 8.88 -21.15 7.52
C VAL A 169 9.22 -22.64 7.68
N PRO A 170 10.47 -22.98 8.05
CA PRO A 170 10.98 -24.36 8.03
C PRO A 170 10.31 -25.31 9.03
N ASN A 171 9.59 -24.77 10.03
CA ASN A 171 8.91 -25.55 11.06
C ASN A 171 7.46 -25.88 10.70
N LEU A 172 6.96 -25.46 9.52
CA LEU A 172 5.63 -25.86 9.07
C LEU A 172 5.71 -27.25 8.40
N LYS A 173 5.12 -28.26 9.05
CA LYS A 173 4.70 -29.46 8.32
C LYS A 173 3.53 -29.05 7.44
N VAL A 174 3.80 -28.74 6.17
CA VAL A 174 2.75 -28.61 5.17
C VAL A 174 2.04 -29.95 5.12
N SER A 175 0.80 -30.01 5.63
CA SER A 175 -0.05 -31.19 5.42
C SER A 175 -0.13 -31.39 3.90
N PRO A 176 0.06 -32.61 3.38
CA PRO A 176 -0.13 -32.86 1.96
C PRO A 176 -1.52 -32.34 1.59
N SER A 177 -1.56 -31.56 0.51
CA SER A 177 -2.79 -31.00 -0.03
C SER A 177 -3.85 -32.09 -0.12
N ALA A 178 -4.94 -31.94 0.62
CA ALA A 178 -6.18 -32.59 0.26
C ALA A 178 -6.61 -31.97 -1.08
N GLY A 179 -6.26 -32.63 -2.17
CA GLY A 179 -6.44 -32.15 -3.53
C GLY A 179 -5.69 -33.04 -4.52
N GLY A 180 -5.96 -34.35 -4.42
CA GLY A 180 -5.93 -35.18 -5.60
C GLY A 180 -7.18 -34.88 -6.44
N GLU A 181 -7.03 -35.11 -7.74
CA GLU A 181 -7.99 -34.97 -8.85
C GLU A 181 -8.12 -33.57 -9.48
#